data_AF-A0A6A5Y949-F1
#
_entry.id   AF-A0A6A5Y949-F1
#
_cell.length_a   1.000
_cell.length_b   1.000
_cell.length_c   1.000
_cell.angle_alpha   90.00
_cell.angle_beta   90.00
_cell.angle_gamma   90.00
#
_symmetry.space_group_name_H-M   'P 1'
#
loop_
_entity.id
_entity.type
_entity.pdbx_description
1 polymer ?
#
loop_
_entity_poly.entity_id
_entity_poly.type
_entity_poly.pdbx_seq_one_letter_code
_entity_poly.pdbx_strand_id
1 'polypeptide(L)'
;MPQLKPILKQSYYVLAGVGAIWASFLIALINPTIQRHALYAHKLHTGFWNNVSNPEEFGFAKGQVAPFHLQTSDDETLHCWHVLPMDVYLENEAELVQETVTGLVVEDLTKTVGYKLFKRDSKSKVVVNFHGNAGHLAQGYRPATYRSISGISHTHLITCDYRGFGISTLNNAPHIPTETGLITDAISMINYVLHTLKHPADRTVLLGQSLGTAVTAASALYFTDPTSVYLPSTLATTISPPAPKEPISFAAIILVAPFSNLPELLKTYNMAGIFPVLKPLQPYPRIARFLESKILDHWPTQDRLRALISSTKTPASTHIRIIHARNDQDIGYQTSEKLFTSLEKSFLGEENVISDHERRSIHGGDRVKRGAFAYRRVEDADGKRTVELEVVRYGGHNQVVGFAQVGLAVRRAFNVKTFRPGLDVE
;
A
#
# COMPACT_ATOMS: atom_id res chain seq x y z
N MET A 1 50.05 17.56 25.80
CA MET A 1 48.83 16.88 25.29
C MET A 1 49.26 15.54 24.74
N PRO A 2 48.67 14.41 25.16
CA PRO A 2 49.05 13.11 24.61
C PRO A 2 48.71 13.10 23.11
N GLN A 3 49.68 12.74 22.27
CA GLN A 3 49.48 12.62 20.82
C GLN A 3 48.41 11.55 20.57
N LEU A 4 47.24 11.96 20.07
CA LEU A 4 46.25 11.02 19.56
C LEU A 4 46.94 10.12 18.53
N LYS A 5 46.92 8.80 18.76
CA LYS A 5 47.46 7.81 17.82
C LYS A 5 46.93 8.16 16.40
N PRO A 6 47.76 8.15 15.35
CA PRO A 6 47.37 8.56 13.99
C PRO A 6 46.04 7.94 13.51
N ILE A 7 45.77 6.70 13.92
CA ILE A 7 44.53 5.97 13.68
C ILE A 7 43.31 6.70 14.28
N LEU A 8 43.38 7.17 15.52
CA LEU A 8 42.28 7.91 16.17
C LEU A 8 41.99 9.24 15.46
N LYS A 9 43.04 9.91 14.96
CA LYS A 9 42.91 11.15 14.18
C LYS A 9 42.23 10.88 12.83
N GLN A 10 42.63 9.82 12.13
CA GLN A 10 41.98 9.41 10.88
C GLN A 10 40.51 8.99 11.09
N SER A 11 40.23 8.17 12.11
CA SER A 11 38.86 7.78 12.45
C SER A 11 37.99 8.98 12.82
N TYR A 12 38.53 9.95 13.55
CA TYR A 12 37.82 11.19 13.87
C TYR A 12 37.39 11.96 12.61
N TYR A 13 38.30 12.18 11.65
CA TYR A 13 37.94 12.91 10.42
C TYR A 13 36.94 12.15 9.55
N VAL A 14 37.02 10.82 9.50
CA VAL A 14 36.02 10.00 8.78
C VAL A 14 34.65 10.14 9.44
N LEU A 15 34.56 9.99 10.77
CA LEU A 15 33.30 10.14 11.50
C LEU A 15 32.74 11.57 11.41
N ALA A 16 33.60 12.58 11.49
CA ALA A 16 33.21 13.97 11.29
C ALA A 16 32.69 14.23 9.88
N GLY A 17 33.33 13.65 8.85
CA GLY A 17 32.88 13.74 7.47
C GLY A 17 31.51 13.09 7.26
N VAL A 18 31.32 11.88 7.77
CA VAL A 18 30.01 11.19 7.71
C VAL A 18 28.94 11.98 8.46
N GLY A 19 29.26 12.49 9.65
CA GLY A 19 28.36 13.32 10.43
C GLY A 19 27.98 14.63 9.71
N ALA A 20 28.93 15.27 9.03
CA ALA A 20 28.69 16.47 8.24
C ALA A 20 27.78 16.19 7.04
N ILE A 21 28.02 15.10 6.29
CA ILE A 21 27.17 14.68 5.16
C ILE A 21 25.74 14.43 5.65
N TRP A 22 25.58 13.69 6.74
CA TRP A 22 24.27 13.41 7.31
C TRP A 22 23.55 14.68 7.79
N ALA A 23 24.26 15.60 8.47
CA ALA A 23 23.70 16.87 8.89
C ALA A 23 23.28 17.74 7.70
N SER A 24 24.13 17.83 6.66
CA SER A 24 23.79 18.53 5.41
C SER A 24 22.58 17.92 4.73
N PHE A 25 22.46 16.60 4.70
CA PHE A 25 21.27 15.91 4.18
C PHE A 25 20.00 16.31 4.97
N LEU A 26 20.04 16.31 6.30
CA LEU A 26 18.90 16.72 7.12
C LEU A 26 18.52 18.20 6.92
N ILE A 27 19.51 19.08 6.78
CA ILE A 27 19.27 20.50 6.48
C ILE A 27 18.61 20.64 5.10
N ALA A 28 19.07 19.87 4.10
CA ALA A 28 18.47 19.87 2.76
C ALA A 28 17.01 19.40 2.79
N LEU A 29 16.64 18.45 3.66
CA LEU A 29 15.25 17.98 3.83
C LEU A 29 14.30 19.03 4.43
N ILE A 30 14.79 20.18 4.91
CA ILE A 30 13.95 21.32 5.28
C ILE A 30 13.35 21.99 4.03
N ASN A 31 14.02 21.89 2.88
CA ASN A 31 13.52 22.40 1.62
C ASN A 31 12.34 21.54 1.10
N PRO A 32 11.15 22.12 0.84
CA PRO A 32 9.97 21.39 0.36
C PRO A 32 10.19 20.50 -0.86
N THR A 33 10.97 20.99 -1.83
CA THR A 33 11.22 20.30 -3.11
C THR A 33 12.11 19.08 -2.87
N ILE A 34 13.21 19.27 -2.14
CA ILE A 34 14.12 18.17 -1.81
C ILE A 34 13.41 17.13 -0.95
N GLN A 35 12.61 17.56 0.04
CA GLN A 35 11.86 16.68 0.92
C GLN A 35 10.93 15.75 0.14
N ARG A 36 10.13 16.28 -0.79
CA ARG A 36 9.21 15.47 -1.58
C ARG A 36 9.92 14.57 -2.59
N HIS A 37 11.01 15.02 -3.21
CA HIS A 37 11.83 14.14 -4.04
C HIS A 37 12.42 12.98 -3.23
N ALA A 38 12.87 13.23 -2.00
CA ALA A 38 13.39 12.18 -1.12
C ALA A 38 12.30 11.22 -0.64
N LEU A 39 11.11 11.74 -0.28
CA LEU A 39 9.97 10.93 0.18
C LEU A 39 9.47 9.99 -0.93
N TYR A 40 9.12 10.57 -2.09
CA TYR A 40 8.49 9.82 -3.17
C TYR A 40 9.51 9.05 -4.00
N ALA A 41 10.74 9.56 -4.12
CA ALA A 41 11.80 8.99 -4.95
C ALA A 41 11.33 8.67 -6.38
N HIS A 42 10.34 9.43 -6.88
CA HIS A 42 9.58 9.11 -8.08
C HIS A 42 10.41 9.15 -9.38
N LYS A 43 11.54 9.88 -9.37
CA LYS A 43 12.52 9.92 -10.47
C LYS A 43 13.58 8.83 -10.39
N LEU A 44 13.66 8.09 -9.28
CA LEU A 44 14.64 7.01 -9.10
C LEU A 44 14.01 5.68 -9.55
N HIS A 45 14.16 5.36 -10.83
CA HIS A 45 13.55 4.18 -11.42
C HIS A 45 14.40 3.50 -12.51
N THR A 46 14.13 2.22 -12.78
CA THR A 46 14.86 1.40 -13.76
C THR A 46 14.29 1.46 -15.17
N GLY A 47 13.22 2.22 -15.42
CA GLY A 47 12.56 2.35 -16.72
C GLY A 47 13.42 2.87 -17.90
N PHE A 48 14.70 3.19 -17.67
CA PHE A 48 15.68 3.45 -18.74
C PHE A 48 16.23 2.16 -19.39
N TRP A 49 16.07 1.02 -18.72
CA TRP A 49 16.65 -0.27 -19.10
C TRP A 49 15.60 -1.30 -19.51
N ASN A 50 14.34 -1.07 -19.13
CA ASN A 50 13.22 -1.97 -19.33
C ASN A 50 12.02 -1.18 -19.84
N ASN A 51 11.18 -1.81 -20.66
CA ASN A 51 9.96 -1.20 -21.16
C ASN A 51 8.76 -1.64 -20.31
N VAL A 52 8.27 -0.75 -19.43
CA VAL A 52 7.10 -1.02 -18.57
C VAL A 52 5.80 -1.25 -19.37
N SER A 53 5.75 -0.83 -20.63
CA SER A 53 4.63 -1.16 -21.55
C SER A 53 4.73 -2.58 -22.13
N ASN A 54 5.82 -3.30 -21.87
CA ASN A 54 6.02 -4.70 -22.24
C ASN A 54 6.07 -5.61 -20.99
N PRO A 55 4.92 -6.09 -20.50
CA PRO A 55 4.86 -6.95 -19.31
C PRO A 55 5.68 -8.25 -19.41
N GLU A 56 5.97 -8.74 -20.62
CA GLU A 56 6.76 -9.97 -20.83
C GLU A 56 8.18 -9.85 -20.23
N GLU A 57 8.78 -8.65 -20.27
CA GLU A 57 10.08 -8.35 -19.64
C GLU A 57 10.08 -8.53 -18.12
N PHE A 58 8.90 -8.54 -17.50
CA PHE A 58 8.72 -8.67 -16.06
C PHE A 58 8.19 -10.03 -15.64
N GLY A 59 8.15 -11.00 -16.57
CA GLY A 59 7.80 -12.40 -16.31
C GLY A 59 6.30 -12.68 -16.34
N PHE A 60 5.55 -11.97 -17.17
CA PHE A 60 4.15 -12.30 -17.49
C PHE A 60 4.07 -12.99 -18.85
N ALA A 61 3.05 -13.83 -19.05
CA ALA A 61 2.78 -14.42 -20.35
C ALA A 61 2.24 -13.37 -21.33
N LYS A 62 2.47 -13.56 -22.64
CA LYS A 62 1.98 -12.65 -23.67
C LYS A 62 0.45 -12.53 -23.60
N GLY A 63 -0.05 -11.31 -23.46
CA GLY A 63 -1.48 -11.02 -23.32
C GLY A 63 -2.09 -11.27 -21.94
N GLN A 64 -1.30 -11.72 -20.95
CA GLN A 64 -1.78 -11.86 -19.57
C GLN A 64 -2.03 -10.50 -18.92
N VAL A 65 -1.22 -9.52 -19.29
CA VAL A 65 -1.29 -8.16 -18.75
C VAL A 65 -1.61 -7.20 -19.89
N ALA A 66 -2.63 -6.37 -19.69
CA ALA A 66 -2.97 -5.26 -20.58
C ALA A 66 -2.53 -3.94 -19.94
N PRO A 67 -1.44 -3.31 -20.42
CA PRO A 67 -1.11 -1.94 -20.06
C PRO A 67 -2.16 -0.97 -20.62
N PHE A 68 -2.62 -0.02 -19.81
CA PHE A 68 -3.61 0.97 -20.21
C PHE A 68 -3.36 2.33 -19.54
N HIS A 69 -3.98 3.37 -20.10
CA HIS A 69 -4.00 4.71 -19.51
C HIS A 69 -5.28 4.93 -18.70
N LEU A 70 -5.14 5.53 -17.53
CA LEU A 70 -6.26 5.94 -16.69
C LEU A 70 -6.17 7.44 -16.45
N GLN A 71 -7.20 8.18 -16.85
CA GLN A 71 -7.32 9.61 -16.55
C GLN A 71 -7.83 9.81 -15.12
N THR A 72 -7.14 10.64 -14.37
CA THR A 72 -7.55 11.07 -13.04
C THR A 72 -8.56 12.22 -13.12
N SER A 73 -9.23 12.50 -12.01
CA SER A 73 -10.23 13.57 -11.96
C SER A 73 -9.64 14.98 -12.11
N ASP A 74 -8.33 15.12 -11.92
CA ASP A 74 -7.59 16.38 -12.06
C ASP A 74 -6.58 16.34 -13.23
N ASP A 75 -6.89 15.57 -14.28
CA ASP A 75 -6.22 15.61 -15.59
C ASP A 75 -4.76 15.13 -15.59
N GLU A 76 -4.41 14.22 -14.68
CA GLU A 76 -3.23 13.37 -14.80
C GLU A 76 -3.57 12.06 -15.52
N THR A 77 -2.67 11.59 -16.38
CA THR A 77 -2.73 10.27 -17.01
C THR A 77 -1.82 9.30 -16.27
N LEU A 78 -2.41 8.28 -15.67
CA LEU A 78 -1.69 7.20 -15.00
C LEU A 78 -1.42 6.06 -15.97
N HIS A 79 -0.23 5.49 -15.90
CA HIS A 79 0.09 4.22 -16.55
C HIS A 79 -0.30 3.07 -15.61
N CYS A 80 -1.15 2.19 -16.13
CA CYS A 80 -1.79 1.13 -15.36
C CYS A 80 -1.63 -0.23 -16.03
N TRP A 81 -1.69 -1.28 -15.24
CA TRP A 81 -1.73 -2.66 -15.68
C TRP A 81 -3.00 -3.33 -15.19
N HIS A 82 -3.71 -4.02 -16.09
CA HIS A 82 -4.72 -5.02 -15.76
C HIS A 82 -4.10 -6.41 -15.93
N VAL A 83 -3.95 -7.14 -14.83
CA VAL A 83 -3.37 -8.49 -14.81
C VAL A 83 -4.50 -9.52 -14.71
N LEU A 84 -4.57 -10.40 -15.70
CA LEU A 84 -5.55 -11.50 -15.73
C LEU A 84 -5.15 -12.63 -14.78
N PRO A 85 -6.12 -13.28 -14.10
CA PRO A 85 -5.84 -14.46 -13.33
C PRO A 85 -5.50 -15.64 -14.25
N MET A 86 -4.68 -16.56 -13.74
CA MET A 86 -4.07 -17.63 -14.56
C MET A 86 -5.09 -18.61 -15.14
N ASP A 87 -6.19 -18.86 -14.43
CA ASP A 87 -7.29 -19.71 -14.91
C ASP A 87 -8.00 -19.08 -16.12
N VAL A 88 -8.37 -17.80 -16.01
CA VAL A 88 -8.98 -17.05 -17.12
C VAL A 88 -8.02 -16.91 -18.30
N TYR A 89 -6.73 -16.70 -18.06
CA TYR A 89 -5.72 -16.65 -19.11
C TYR A 89 -5.64 -18.00 -19.84
N LEU A 90 -5.46 -19.10 -19.11
CA LEU A 90 -5.29 -20.44 -19.68
C LEU A 90 -6.49 -20.85 -20.54
N GLU A 91 -7.70 -20.54 -20.10
CA GLU A 91 -8.93 -20.85 -20.85
C GLU A 91 -9.09 -20.04 -22.16
N ASN A 92 -8.37 -18.91 -22.31
CA ASN A 92 -8.54 -17.97 -23.42
C ASN A 92 -7.20 -17.58 -24.09
N GLU A 93 -6.16 -18.41 -23.90
CA GLU A 93 -4.78 -18.09 -24.27
C GLU A 93 -4.62 -17.76 -25.75
N ALA A 94 -5.24 -18.54 -26.64
CA ALA A 94 -5.13 -18.33 -28.08
C ALA A 94 -5.66 -16.95 -28.53
N GLU A 95 -6.83 -16.55 -28.04
CA GLU A 95 -7.42 -15.23 -28.34
C GLU A 95 -6.57 -14.10 -27.75
N LEU A 96 -6.13 -14.24 -26.50
CA LEU A 96 -5.29 -13.24 -25.83
C LEU A 96 -3.95 -13.04 -26.51
N VAL A 97 -3.27 -14.12 -26.91
CA VAL A 97 -1.97 -14.05 -27.61
C VAL A 97 -2.13 -13.46 -29.01
N GLN A 98 -3.21 -13.78 -29.73
CA GLN A 98 -3.47 -13.30 -31.08
C GLN A 98 -3.79 -11.80 -31.10
N GLU A 99 -4.63 -11.33 -30.18
CA GLU A 99 -5.09 -9.92 -30.14
C GLU A 99 -4.06 -8.98 -29.48
N THR A 100 -3.08 -9.52 -28.73
CA THR A 100 -2.09 -8.70 -28.03
C THR A 100 -0.96 -8.25 -28.94
N VAL A 101 -0.77 -6.93 -29.00
CA VAL A 101 0.42 -6.29 -29.57
C VAL A 101 1.39 -5.95 -28.44
N THR A 102 2.57 -6.57 -28.44
CA THR A 102 3.60 -6.36 -27.42
C THR A 102 4.02 -4.88 -27.38
N GLY A 103 4.08 -4.30 -26.17
CA GLY A 103 4.45 -2.88 -25.97
C GLY A 103 3.31 -1.88 -26.14
N LEU A 104 2.11 -2.31 -26.58
CA LEU A 104 0.96 -1.43 -26.73
C LEU A 104 0.37 -1.05 -25.38
N VAL A 105 0.17 0.25 -25.17
CA VAL A 105 -0.65 0.78 -24.07
C VAL A 105 -1.98 1.19 -24.64
N VAL A 106 -3.08 0.63 -24.13
CA VAL A 106 -4.41 0.96 -24.62
C VAL A 106 -4.97 2.19 -23.91
N GLU A 107 -5.64 3.08 -24.65
CA GLU A 107 -6.30 4.25 -24.06
C GLU A 107 -7.53 3.88 -23.21
N ASP A 108 -8.17 2.76 -23.52
CA ASP A 108 -9.41 2.33 -22.88
C ASP A 108 -9.39 0.83 -22.65
N LEU A 109 -9.21 0.43 -21.39
CA LEU A 109 -9.21 -0.97 -20.97
C LEU A 109 -10.51 -1.67 -21.38
N THR A 110 -11.64 -0.96 -21.46
CA THR A 110 -12.95 -1.56 -21.76
C THR A 110 -13.06 -2.12 -23.18
N LYS A 111 -12.09 -1.80 -24.04
CA LYS A 111 -11.99 -2.32 -25.41
C LYS A 111 -11.15 -3.60 -25.51
N THR A 112 -10.45 -3.99 -24.45
CA THR A 112 -9.56 -5.16 -24.46
C THR A 112 -10.29 -6.48 -24.33
N VAL A 113 -9.70 -7.56 -24.84
CA VAL A 113 -10.17 -8.94 -24.59
C VAL A 113 -10.18 -9.21 -23.08
N GLY A 114 -9.12 -8.85 -22.36
CA GLY A 114 -9.04 -9.02 -20.91
C GLY A 114 -10.22 -8.43 -20.14
N TYR A 115 -10.70 -7.25 -20.54
CA TYR A 115 -11.93 -6.68 -19.96
C TYR A 115 -13.19 -7.44 -20.34
N LYS A 116 -13.33 -7.92 -21.58
CA LYS A 116 -14.47 -8.76 -21.98
C LYS A 116 -14.55 -10.02 -21.11
N LEU A 117 -13.41 -10.67 -20.86
CA LEU A 117 -13.28 -11.84 -19.99
C LEU A 117 -13.62 -11.49 -18.53
N PHE A 118 -13.12 -10.37 -18.03
CA PHE A 118 -13.45 -9.84 -16.71
C PHE A 118 -14.95 -9.61 -16.53
N LYS A 119 -15.59 -8.92 -17.48
CA LYS A 119 -17.00 -8.53 -17.41
C LYS A 119 -17.96 -9.72 -17.48
N ARG A 120 -17.64 -10.75 -18.28
CA ARG A 120 -18.48 -11.96 -18.42
C ARG A 120 -18.39 -12.88 -17.20
N ASP A 121 -17.32 -12.79 -16.43
CA ASP A 121 -17.11 -13.64 -15.27
C ASP A 121 -17.88 -13.13 -14.05
N SER A 122 -19.01 -13.77 -13.78
CA SER A 122 -19.83 -13.50 -12.59
C SER A 122 -19.11 -13.76 -11.26
N LYS A 123 -18.02 -14.53 -11.26
CA LYS A 123 -17.19 -14.84 -10.07
C LYS A 123 -15.95 -13.95 -9.96
N SER A 124 -15.75 -13.03 -10.91
CA SER A 124 -14.61 -12.12 -10.93
C SER A 124 -14.45 -11.38 -9.61
N LYS A 125 -13.18 -11.19 -9.23
CA LYS A 125 -12.74 -10.48 -8.05
C LYS A 125 -11.66 -9.52 -8.47
N VAL A 126 -11.52 -8.40 -7.76
CA VAL A 126 -10.51 -7.38 -8.07
C VAL A 126 -9.65 -7.13 -6.85
N VAL A 127 -8.34 -7.06 -7.08
CA VAL A 127 -7.40 -6.44 -6.15
C VAL A 127 -6.91 -5.14 -6.77
N VAL A 128 -7.20 -4.02 -6.12
CA VAL A 128 -6.59 -2.72 -6.46
C VAL A 128 -5.31 -2.59 -5.64
N ASN A 129 -4.16 -2.61 -6.31
CA ASN A 129 -2.85 -2.62 -5.67
C ASN A 129 -2.15 -1.26 -5.75
N PHE A 130 -1.70 -0.78 -4.59
CA PHE A 130 -1.01 0.49 -4.36
C PHE A 130 0.44 0.23 -3.92
N HIS A 131 1.41 0.63 -4.75
CA HIS A 131 2.82 0.34 -4.52
C HIS A 131 3.50 1.31 -3.54
N GLY A 132 4.69 0.94 -3.04
CA GLY A 132 5.51 1.80 -2.18
C GLY A 132 6.15 3.00 -2.88
N ASN A 133 7.00 3.75 -2.18
CA ASN A 133 7.78 4.82 -2.82
C ASN A 133 8.86 4.25 -3.77
N ALA A 134 9.49 5.15 -4.52
CA ALA A 134 10.47 4.88 -5.56
C ALA A 134 9.98 4.02 -6.74
N GLY A 135 10.77 4.01 -7.81
CA GLY A 135 10.60 3.11 -8.94
C GLY A 135 9.36 3.34 -9.79
N HIS A 136 9.01 2.32 -10.57
CA HIS A 136 7.78 2.23 -11.35
C HIS A 136 7.00 0.95 -10.99
N LEU A 137 5.77 0.78 -11.45
CA LEU A 137 4.84 -0.27 -11.02
C LEU A 137 5.37 -1.69 -11.23
N ALA A 138 6.33 -1.88 -12.15
CA ALA A 138 6.95 -3.17 -12.46
C ALA A 138 8.36 -3.35 -11.86
N GLN A 139 8.83 -2.40 -11.04
CA GLN A 139 10.19 -2.43 -10.51
C GLN A 139 10.35 -3.36 -9.29
N GLY A 140 11.51 -4.03 -9.22
CA GLY A 140 11.90 -4.86 -8.08
C GLY A 140 10.99 -6.09 -7.92
N TYR A 141 10.46 -6.30 -6.72
CA TYR A 141 9.63 -7.48 -6.40
C TYR A 141 8.14 -7.30 -6.73
N ARG A 142 7.72 -6.13 -7.23
CA ARG A 142 6.30 -5.84 -7.53
C ARG A 142 5.66 -6.84 -8.51
N PRO A 143 6.33 -7.26 -9.62
CA PRO A 143 5.78 -8.31 -10.50
C PRO A 143 5.51 -9.64 -9.79
N ALA A 144 6.32 -10.02 -8.80
CA ALA A 144 6.09 -11.23 -8.03
C ALA A 144 4.81 -11.15 -7.20
N THR A 145 4.48 -9.97 -6.65
CA THR A 145 3.17 -9.71 -6.04
C THR A 145 2.05 -9.96 -7.03
N TYR A 146 2.13 -9.41 -8.24
CA TYR A 146 1.03 -9.50 -9.20
C TYR A 146 0.82 -10.94 -9.68
N ARG A 147 1.90 -11.71 -9.85
CA ARG A 147 1.82 -13.15 -10.13
C ARG A 147 1.22 -13.95 -8.97
N SER A 148 1.58 -13.61 -7.73
CA SER A 148 1.00 -14.25 -6.54
C SER A 148 -0.52 -14.02 -6.46
N ILE A 149 -0.98 -12.79 -6.76
CA ILE A 149 -2.40 -12.46 -6.77
C ILE A 149 -3.14 -13.07 -7.96
N SER A 150 -2.59 -13.00 -9.17
CA SER A 150 -3.19 -13.61 -10.38
C SER A 150 -3.17 -15.14 -10.35
N GLY A 151 -2.39 -15.76 -9.47
CA GLY A 151 -2.52 -17.19 -9.15
C GLY A 151 -3.78 -17.54 -8.35
N ILE A 152 -4.53 -16.55 -7.86
CA ILE A 152 -5.82 -16.77 -7.20
C ILE A 152 -6.91 -16.80 -8.29
N SER A 153 -7.65 -17.90 -8.34
CA SER A 153 -8.73 -18.11 -9.31
C SER A 153 -9.72 -16.94 -9.35
N HIS A 154 -10.10 -16.55 -10.57
CA HIS A 154 -10.99 -15.42 -10.88
C HIS A 154 -10.57 -14.06 -10.30
N THR A 155 -9.31 -13.89 -9.86
CA THR A 155 -8.85 -12.67 -9.17
C THR A 155 -7.98 -11.82 -10.08
N HIS A 156 -8.58 -10.79 -10.66
CA HIS A 156 -7.88 -9.78 -11.45
C HIS A 156 -7.14 -8.81 -10.54
N LEU A 157 -6.00 -8.29 -11.01
CA LEU A 157 -5.28 -7.23 -10.34
C LEU A 157 -5.23 -5.98 -11.22
N ILE A 158 -5.52 -4.83 -10.62
CA ILE A 158 -5.36 -3.52 -11.23
C ILE A 158 -4.37 -2.73 -10.40
N THR A 159 -3.34 -2.19 -11.04
CA THR A 159 -2.32 -1.37 -10.39
C THR A 159 -1.84 -0.30 -11.34
N CYS A 160 -1.47 0.86 -10.82
CA CYS A 160 -0.97 1.98 -11.60
C CYS A 160 0.27 2.57 -10.95
N ASP A 161 1.12 3.18 -11.77
CA ASP A 161 2.08 4.16 -11.29
C ASP A 161 1.33 5.43 -10.85
N TYR A 162 1.65 5.94 -9.66
CA TYR A 162 1.17 7.25 -9.23
C TYR A 162 1.64 8.36 -10.19
N ARG A 163 0.97 9.52 -10.16
CA ARG A 163 1.42 10.70 -10.92
C ARG A 163 2.90 10.97 -10.66
N GLY A 164 3.66 11.12 -11.75
CA GLY A 164 5.10 11.36 -11.72
C GLY A 164 5.99 10.15 -11.48
N PHE A 165 5.43 8.97 -11.20
CA PHE A 165 6.17 7.70 -11.15
C PHE A 165 6.17 7.05 -12.52
N GLY A 166 7.25 6.33 -12.83
CA GLY A 166 7.40 5.64 -14.11
C GLY A 166 7.11 6.56 -15.29
N ILE A 167 6.10 6.20 -16.08
CA ILE A 167 5.65 6.98 -17.24
C ILE A 167 4.29 7.66 -17.04
N SER A 168 3.75 7.67 -15.81
CA SER A 168 2.58 8.49 -15.46
C SER A 168 2.93 9.98 -15.50
N THR A 169 1.98 10.81 -15.94
CA THR A 169 2.19 12.26 -16.06
C THR A 169 2.31 12.93 -14.70
N LEU A 170 2.80 14.17 -14.71
CA LEU A 170 2.82 15.03 -13.55
C LEU A 170 2.75 16.48 -14.02
N ASN A 171 1.53 16.97 -14.15
CA ASN A 171 1.21 18.24 -14.77
C ASN A 171 1.20 19.40 -13.76
N ASN A 172 1.01 19.11 -12.46
CA ASN A 172 1.03 20.15 -11.43
C ASN A 172 2.43 20.77 -11.27
N ALA A 173 2.57 22.09 -11.33
CA ALA A 173 3.80 22.76 -10.91
C ALA A 173 4.03 22.56 -9.39
N PRO A 174 5.27 22.33 -8.91
CA PRO A 174 6.56 22.33 -9.61
C PRO A 174 6.98 20.96 -10.19
N HIS A 175 6.04 20.13 -10.63
CA HIS A 175 6.23 18.76 -11.11
C HIS A 175 6.79 17.83 -10.04
N ILE A 176 6.12 17.84 -8.89
CA ILE A 176 6.46 16.97 -7.75
C ILE A 176 5.21 16.32 -7.18
N PRO A 177 5.22 15.00 -6.92
CA PRO A 177 4.09 14.32 -6.29
C PRO A 177 3.82 14.89 -4.89
N THR A 178 2.57 14.77 -4.45
CA THR A 178 2.11 15.27 -3.16
C THR A 178 1.18 14.26 -2.51
N GLU A 179 0.96 14.40 -1.20
CA GLU A 179 0.03 13.53 -0.48
C GLU A 179 -1.38 13.59 -1.09
N THR A 180 -1.91 14.79 -1.33
CA THR A 180 -3.22 14.97 -1.98
C THR A 180 -3.24 14.34 -3.37
N GLY A 181 -2.19 14.54 -4.18
CA GLY A 181 -2.14 13.99 -5.55
C GLY A 181 -2.19 12.46 -5.58
N LEU A 182 -1.40 11.79 -4.74
CA LEU A 182 -1.43 10.32 -4.66
C LEU A 182 -2.77 9.79 -4.14
N ILE A 183 -3.44 10.54 -3.25
CA ILE A 183 -4.79 10.17 -2.79
C ILE A 183 -5.80 10.33 -3.92
N THR A 184 -5.73 11.40 -4.71
CA THR A 184 -6.56 11.61 -5.90
C THR A 184 -6.38 10.47 -6.91
N ASP A 185 -5.13 10.07 -7.20
CA ASP A 185 -4.83 8.93 -8.09
C ASP A 185 -5.53 7.65 -7.62
N ALA A 186 -5.41 7.32 -6.33
CA ALA A 186 -6.01 6.13 -5.77
C ALA A 186 -7.54 6.16 -5.80
N ILE A 187 -8.15 7.33 -5.58
CA ILE A 187 -9.59 7.49 -5.68
C ILE A 187 -10.04 7.35 -7.13
N SER A 188 -9.32 7.91 -8.11
CA SER A 188 -9.59 7.71 -9.53
C SER A 188 -9.50 6.24 -9.93
N MET A 189 -8.51 5.49 -9.45
CA MET A 189 -8.39 4.05 -9.67
C MET A 189 -9.60 3.27 -9.13
N ILE A 190 -10.01 3.54 -7.89
CA ILE A 190 -11.15 2.85 -7.28
C ILE A 190 -12.47 3.24 -7.97
N ASN A 191 -12.67 4.53 -8.27
CA ASN A 191 -13.83 4.99 -9.04
C ASN A 191 -13.90 4.32 -10.41
N TYR A 192 -12.76 4.16 -11.09
CA TYR A 192 -12.69 3.45 -12.36
C TYR A 192 -13.18 2.00 -12.22
N VAL A 193 -12.72 1.28 -11.18
CA VAL A 193 -13.19 -0.09 -10.90
C VAL A 193 -14.69 -0.14 -10.59
N LEU A 194 -15.16 0.72 -9.70
CA LEU A 194 -16.55 0.68 -9.22
C LEU A 194 -17.56 1.17 -10.25
N HIS A 195 -17.23 2.21 -11.02
CA HIS A 195 -18.18 2.92 -11.87
C HIS A 195 -17.96 2.68 -13.36
N THR A 196 -16.71 2.65 -13.83
CA THR A 196 -16.40 2.40 -15.24
C THR A 196 -16.44 0.91 -15.55
N LEU A 197 -15.71 0.11 -14.77
CA LEU A 197 -15.69 -1.35 -14.91
C LEU A 197 -16.92 -2.03 -14.27
N LYS A 198 -17.70 -1.27 -13.48
CA LYS A 198 -18.94 -1.71 -12.82
C LYS A 198 -18.74 -2.95 -11.93
N HIS A 199 -17.58 -3.05 -11.30
CA HIS A 199 -17.26 -4.16 -10.42
C HIS A 199 -17.68 -3.82 -8.97
N PRO A 200 -18.35 -4.74 -8.25
CA PRO A 200 -18.88 -4.41 -6.94
C PRO A 200 -17.79 -4.34 -5.87
N ALA A 201 -17.98 -3.46 -4.89
CA ALA A 201 -17.01 -3.20 -3.83
C ALA A 201 -16.80 -4.42 -2.90
N ASP A 202 -17.85 -5.20 -2.65
CA ASP A 202 -17.83 -6.42 -1.83
C ASP A 202 -16.97 -7.56 -2.41
N ARG A 203 -16.57 -7.46 -3.69
CA ARG A 203 -15.60 -8.33 -4.35
C ARG A 203 -14.29 -7.61 -4.72
N THR A 204 -14.07 -6.43 -4.16
CA THR A 204 -12.89 -5.61 -4.40
C THR A 204 -12.05 -5.53 -3.11
N VAL A 205 -10.79 -5.93 -3.19
CA VAL A 205 -9.79 -5.77 -2.11
C VAL A 205 -8.89 -4.58 -2.44
N LEU A 206 -8.62 -3.76 -1.44
CA LEU A 206 -7.61 -2.70 -1.53
C LEU A 206 -6.32 -3.21 -0.86
N LEU A 207 -5.22 -3.27 -1.62
CA LEU A 207 -3.93 -3.78 -1.16
C LEU A 207 -2.86 -2.69 -1.27
N GLY A 208 -2.18 -2.38 -0.18
CA GLY A 208 -1.08 -1.42 -0.17
C GLY A 208 0.19 -1.98 0.45
N GLN A 209 1.35 -1.53 -0.03
CA GLN A 209 2.66 -1.84 0.57
C GLN A 209 3.46 -0.56 0.87
N SER A 210 4.10 -0.50 2.04
CA SER A 210 4.91 0.67 2.47
C SER A 210 4.13 1.99 2.33
N LEU A 211 4.60 2.98 1.55
CA LEU A 211 3.83 4.20 1.23
C LEU A 211 2.41 3.91 0.75
N GLY A 212 2.23 2.87 -0.08
CA GLY A 212 0.93 2.46 -0.59
C GLY A 212 -0.07 2.09 0.50
N THR A 213 0.37 1.72 1.72
CA THR A 213 -0.53 1.50 2.85
C THR A 213 -1.22 2.79 3.32
N ALA A 214 -0.50 3.91 3.29
CA ALA A 214 -1.05 5.21 3.66
C ALA A 214 -2.03 5.73 2.60
N VAL A 215 -1.72 5.48 1.32
CA VAL A 215 -2.61 5.75 0.17
C VAL A 215 -3.88 4.90 0.25
N THR A 216 -3.74 3.61 0.58
CA THR A 216 -4.86 2.68 0.76
C THR A 216 -5.78 3.13 1.90
N ALA A 217 -5.20 3.49 3.05
CA ALA A 217 -5.99 3.98 4.20
C ALA A 217 -6.76 5.27 3.88
N ALA A 218 -6.13 6.21 3.17
CA ALA A 218 -6.76 7.46 2.77
C ALA A 218 -7.89 7.26 1.77
N SER A 219 -7.66 6.47 0.72
CA SER A 219 -8.68 6.20 -0.29
C SER A 219 -9.84 5.39 0.29
N ALA A 220 -9.58 4.36 1.12
CA ALA A 220 -10.65 3.63 1.81
C ALA A 220 -11.50 4.53 2.72
N LEU A 221 -10.85 5.48 3.44
CA LEU A 221 -11.57 6.46 4.26
C LEU A 221 -12.40 7.41 3.40
N TYR A 222 -11.92 7.84 2.24
CA TYR A 222 -12.70 8.68 1.33
C TYR A 222 -14.01 8.00 0.90
N PHE A 223 -13.98 6.70 0.60
CA PHE A 223 -15.18 5.96 0.22
C PHE A 223 -16.10 5.59 1.40
N THR A 224 -15.66 5.81 2.63
CA THR A 224 -16.43 5.56 3.87
C THR A 224 -16.99 6.86 4.44
N ASP A 225 -16.12 7.83 4.66
CA ASP A 225 -16.41 9.14 5.22
C ASP A 225 -15.58 10.23 4.49
N PRO A 226 -16.04 10.68 3.32
CA PRO A 226 -15.34 11.69 2.52
C PRO A 226 -15.23 13.04 3.22
N THR A 227 -15.99 13.26 4.29
CA THR A 227 -15.97 14.48 5.11
C THR A 227 -14.97 14.41 6.27
N SER A 228 -14.23 13.31 6.41
CA SER A 228 -13.28 13.13 7.51
C SER A 228 -12.19 14.20 7.50
N VAL A 229 -11.90 14.77 8.68
CA VAL A 229 -10.84 15.77 8.89
C VAL A 229 -9.43 15.24 8.60
N TYR A 230 -9.26 13.92 8.50
CA TYR A 230 -7.99 13.28 8.18
C TYR A 230 -7.74 13.11 6.68
N LEU A 231 -8.68 13.58 5.86
CA LEU A 231 -8.53 13.71 4.41
C LEU A 231 -8.14 15.16 4.06
N PRO A 232 -7.29 15.37 3.04
CA PRO A 232 -7.03 16.72 2.54
C PRO A 232 -8.33 17.40 2.12
N SER A 233 -8.57 18.62 2.62
CA SER A 233 -9.81 19.37 2.37
C SER A 233 -10.06 19.68 0.90
N THR A 234 -9.01 19.70 0.08
CA THR A 234 -9.09 19.95 -1.37
C THR A 234 -9.70 18.78 -2.16
N LEU A 235 -9.76 17.57 -1.58
CA LEU A 235 -10.30 16.39 -2.29
C LEU A 235 -11.78 16.55 -2.66
N ALA A 236 -12.57 17.24 -1.82
CA ALA A 236 -13.99 17.46 -2.06
C ALA A 236 -14.26 18.28 -3.35
N THR A 237 -13.30 19.09 -3.79
CA THR A 237 -13.44 19.96 -4.96
C THR A 237 -12.77 19.41 -6.22
N THR A 238 -11.87 18.43 -6.09
CA THR A 238 -11.04 17.93 -7.21
C THR A 238 -11.49 16.58 -7.75
N ILE A 239 -12.39 15.86 -7.06
CA ILE A 239 -12.73 14.49 -7.41
C ILE A 239 -14.03 14.40 -8.19
N SER A 240 -13.97 13.67 -9.31
CA SER A 240 -15.10 13.29 -10.16
C SER A 240 -15.01 11.79 -10.49
N PRO A 241 -16.10 11.00 -10.40
CA PRO A 241 -17.41 11.40 -9.90
C PRO A 241 -17.37 11.85 -8.42
N PRO A 242 -18.38 12.61 -7.95
CA PRO A 242 -18.44 13.09 -6.57
C PRO A 242 -18.35 11.95 -5.56
N ALA A 243 -17.95 12.30 -4.34
CA ALA A 243 -17.86 11.37 -3.23
C ALA A 243 -19.13 10.53 -3.07
N PRO A 244 -19.01 9.26 -2.64
CA PRO A 244 -20.17 8.39 -2.53
C PRO A 244 -21.15 8.96 -1.49
N LYS A 245 -22.45 8.86 -1.82
CA LYS A 245 -23.53 9.31 -0.92
C LYS A 245 -23.67 8.41 0.29
N GLU A 246 -23.46 7.11 0.07
CA GLU A 246 -23.51 6.07 1.09
C GLU A 246 -22.11 5.45 1.25
N PRO A 247 -21.75 5.03 2.47
CA PRO A 247 -20.44 4.43 2.71
C PRO A 247 -20.25 3.08 2.01
N ILE A 248 -19.06 2.85 1.48
CA ILE A 248 -18.75 1.65 0.68
C ILE A 248 -17.92 0.64 1.47
N SER A 249 -18.47 -0.57 1.66
CA SER A 249 -17.73 -1.73 2.17
C SER A 249 -16.95 -2.41 1.05
N PHE A 250 -15.62 -2.43 1.17
CA PHE A 250 -14.75 -3.29 0.38
C PHE A 250 -14.63 -4.68 1.01
N ALA A 251 -14.27 -5.70 0.22
CA ALA A 251 -14.05 -7.05 0.71
C ALA A 251 -13.01 -7.11 1.85
N ALA A 252 -11.91 -6.37 1.69
CA ALA A 252 -10.95 -6.08 2.76
C ALA A 252 -10.00 -4.95 2.36
N ILE A 253 -9.36 -4.38 3.38
CA ILE A 253 -8.21 -3.47 3.29
C ILE A 253 -6.99 -4.24 3.80
N ILE A 254 -6.00 -4.48 2.94
CA ILE A 254 -4.78 -5.22 3.28
C ILE A 254 -3.58 -4.28 3.22
N LEU A 255 -2.87 -4.17 4.33
CA LEU A 255 -1.74 -3.26 4.51
C LEU A 255 -0.48 -4.08 4.81
N VAL A 256 0.51 -4.00 3.92
CA VAL A 256 1.79 -4.72 4.05
C VAL A 256 2.91 -3.75 4.41
N ALA A 257 3.60 -4.02 5.52
CA ALA A 257 4.59 -3.13 6.13
C ALA A 257 4.09 -1.69 6.35
N PRO A 258 2.92 -1.47 6.98
CA PRO A 258 2.41 -0.12 7.21
C PRO A 258 3.17 0.61 8.31
N PHE A 259 3.02 1.93 8.28
CA PHE A 259 3.48 2.85 9.32
C PHE A 259 2.34 3.74 9.83
N SER A 260 2.45 4.24 11.07
CA SER A 260 1.41 5.07 11.68
C SER A 260 1.27 6.45 11.03
N ASN A 261 2.38 7.14 10.82
CA ASN A 261 2.51 8.37 10.05
C ASN A 261 3.98 8.63 9.69
N LEU A 262 4.25 9.51 8.73
CA LEU A 262 5.62 9.76 8.26
C LEU A 262 6.53 10.36 9.36
N PRO A 263 6.12 11.38 10.14
CA PRO A 263 6.97 11.90 11.22
C PRO A 263 7.42 10.84 12.23
N GLU A 264 6.52 9.95 12.63
CA GLU A 264 6.84 8.86 13.56
C GLU A 264 7.71 7.79 12.90
N LEU A 265 7.47 7.47 11.62
CA LEU A 265 8.29 6.55 10.85
C LEU A 265 9.75 7.02 10.82
N LEU A 266 9.99 8.30 10.49
CA LEU A 266 11.34 8.85 10.31
C LEU A 266 12.23 8.77 11.57
N LYS A 267 11.64 8.65 12.77
CA LYS A 267 12.35 8.43 14.04
C LYS A 267 13.03 7.06 14.13
N THR A 268 12.57 6.09 13.36
CA THR A 268 13.05 4.70 13.39
C THR A 268 13.48 4.16 12.04
N TYR A 269 13.10 4.84 10.95
CA TYR A 269 13.36 4.45 9.57
C TYR A 269 14.84 4.40 9.22
N ASN A 270 15.25 3.30 8.59
CA ASN A 270 16.56 3.16 7.96
C ASN A 270 16.36 3.05 6.46
N MET A 271 16.76 4.08 5.72
CA MET A 271 16.71 4.04 4.27
C MET A 271 17.66 2.96 3.74
N ALA A 272 17.12 2.05 2.92
CA ALA A 272 17.82 0.86 2.42
C ALA A 272 18.46 0.01 3.54
N GLY A 273 17.84 -0.02 4.72
CA GLY A 273 18.29 -0.78 5.88
C GLY A 273 19.53 -0.25 6.61
N ILE A 274 20.19 0.80 6.10
CA ILE A 274 21.53 1.21 6.57
C ILE A 274 21.56 2.67 7.01
N PHE A 275 20.83 3.56 6.33
CA PHE A 275 20.95 5.01 6.56
C PHE A 275 19.81 5.53 7.44
N PRO A 276 20.04 5.80 8.74
CA PRO A 276 18.99 6.28 9.61
C PRO A 276 18.68 7.75 9.36
N VAL A 277 17.40 8.11 9.31
CA VAL A 277 17.00 9.51 9.05
C VAL A 277 17.05 10.33 10.33
N LEU A 278 16.07 10.20 11.24
CA LEU A 278 16.02 10.99 12.48
C LEU A 278 16.48 10.21 13.72
N LYS A 279 16.75 8.91 13.61
CA LYS A 279 17.17 8.06 14.74
C LYS A 279 18.39 8.62 15.52
N PRO A 280 19.44 9.16 14.89
CA PRO A 280 20.58 9.74 15.62
C PRO A 280 20.24 11.01 16.39
N LEU A 281 19.09 11.64 16.12
CA LEU A 281 18.60 12.82 16.84
C LEU A 281 17.76 12.50 18.08
N GLN A 282 17.56 11.22 18.45
CA GLN A 282 16.83 10.86 19.66
C GLN A 282 17.36 11.54 20.94
N PRO A 283 18.68 11.71 21.16
CA PRO A 283 19.21 12.47 22.30
C PRO A 283 18.96 13.98 22.22
N TYR A 284 18.52 14.50 21.07
CA TYR A 284 18.35 15.92 20.75
C TYR A 284 16.90 16.26 20.41
N PRO A 285 15.95 16.13 21.36
CA PRO A 285 14.51 16.21 21.09
C PRO A 285 14.03 17.58 20.61
N ARG A 286 14.81 18.65 20.80
CA ARG A 286 14.49 19.99 20.26
C ARG A 286 14.72 20.04 18.74
N ILE A 287 15.83 19.49 18.27
CA ILE A 287 16.19 19.45 16.84
C ILE A 287 15.23 18.50 16.11
N ALA A 288 14.98 17.32 16.69
CA ALA A 288 14.02 16.37 16.12
C ALA A 288 12.62 17.01 15.93
N ARG A 289 12.09 17.68 16.96
CA ARG A 289 10.79 18.39 16.88
C ARG A 289 10.79 19.52 15.85
N PHE A 290 11.89 20.26 15.73
CA PHE A 290 12.00 21.29 14.71
C PHE A 290 11.93 20.69 13.30
N LEU A 291 12.68 19.61 13.03
CA LEU A 291 12.64 18.93 11.73
C LEU A 291 11.27 18.29 11.47
N GLU A 292 10.65 17.68 12.49
CA GLU A 292 9.28 17.15 12.40
C GLU A 292 8.27 18.23 11.99
N SER A 293 8.37 19.45 12.55
CA SER A 293 7.48 20.57 12.17
C SER A 293 7.65 21.09 10.74
N LYS A 294 8.69 20.64 10.03
CA LYS A 294 8.96 20.99 8.63
C LYS A 294 8.51 19.90 7.65
N ILE A 295 7.98 18.78 8.14
CA ILE A 295 7.41 17.74 7.29
C ILE A 295 6.11 18.27 6.67
N LEU A 296 5.98 18.14 5.35
CA LEU A 296 4.83 18.64 4.60
C LEU A 296 3.75 17.57 4.43
N ASP A 297 4.17 16.43 3.90
CA ASP A 297 3.28 15.31 3.60
C ASP A 297 3.36 14.33 4.78
N HIS A 298 2.31 14.29 5.59
CA HIS A 298 2.34 13.66 6.91
C HIS A 298 1.92 12.20 6.86
N TRP A 299 1.06 11.83 5.89
CA TRP A 299 0.50 10.49 5.75
C TRP A 299 -0.05 9.91 7.07
N PRO A 300 -1.10 10.51 7.67
CA PRO A 300 -1.65 10.12 8.97
C PRO A 300 -2.47 8.80 8.92
N THR A 301 -1.83 7.71 8.51
CA THR A 301 -2.41 6.38 8.31
C THR A 301 -3.17 5.86 9.55
N GLN A 302 -2.60 6.01 10.74
CA GLN A 302 -3.22 5.56 11.99
C GLN A 302 -4.53 6.30 12.28
N ASP A 303 -4.54 7.62 12.10
CA ASP A 303 -5.75 8.43 12.32
C ASP A 303 -6.81 8.14 11.26
N ARG A 304 -6.40 7.94 10.00
CA ARG A 304 -7.30 7.56 8.92
C ARG A 304 -7.98 6.21 9.16
N LEU A 305 -7.22 5.20 9.59
CA LEU A 305 -7.77 3.89 9.90
C LEU A 305 -8.65 3.92 11.16
N ARG A 306 -8.29 4.71 12.18
CA ARG A 306 -9.16 4.93 13.35
C ARG A 306 -10.48 5.58 12.94
N ALA A 307 -10.43 6.64 12.15
CA ALA A 307 -11.63 7.30 11.64
C ALA A 307 -12.47 6.35 10.78
N LEU A 308 -11.83 5.50 9.97
CA LEU A 308 -12.52 4.51 9.15
C LEU A 308 -13.27 3.47 9.98
N ILE A 309 -12.71 3.01 11.11
CA ILE A 309 -13.34 2.02 12.00
C ILE A 309 -14.41 2.64 12.90
N SER A 310 -14.17 3.87 13.36
CA SER A 310 -15.00 4.56 14.36
C SER A 310 -16.05 5.49 13.75
N SER A 311 -16.14 5.62 12.43
CA SER A 311 -17.12 6.51 11.80
C SER A 311 -18.54 5.99 12.03
N THR A 312 -19.48 6.88 12.29
CA THR A 312 -20.92 6.52 12.28
C THR A 312 -21.38 6.13 10.88
N LYS A 313 -20.60 6.51 9.87
CA LYS A 313 -20.72 6.12 8.47
C LYS A 313 -19.88 4.89 8.15
N THR A 314 -19.25 4.21 9.11
CA THR A 314 -18.53 2.98 8.80
C THR A 314 -19.53 1.98 8.19
N PRO A 315 -19.27 1.47 6.97
CA PRO A 315 -20.22 0.60 6.32
C PRO A 315 -20.36 -0.72 7.07
N ALA A 316 -21.42 -1.46 6.78
CA ALA A 316 -21.86 -2.62 7.57
C ALA A 316 -20.79 -3.71 7.78
N SER A 317 -19.72 -3.72 6.99
CA SER A 317 -18.56 -4.59 7.18
C SER A 317 -17.26 -3.85 6.87
N THR A 318 -16.24 -4.00 7.73
CA THR A 318 -14.91 -3.42 7.56
C THR A 318 -13.85 -4.40 8.05
N HIS A 319 -13.05 -4.93 7.13
CA HIS A 319 -12.02 -5.90 7.42
C HIS A 319 -10.64 -5.35 7.09
N ILE A 320 -9.81 -5.13 8.10
CA ILE A 320 -8.44 -4.62 7.94
C ILE A 320 -7.46 -5.73 8.30
N ARG A 321 -6.52 -6.02 7.40
CA ARG A 321 -5.43 -6.98 7.63
C ARG A 321 -4.10 -6.27 7.52
N ILE A 322 -3.27 -6.42 8.54
CA ILE A 322 -1.92 -5.88 8.62
C ILE A 322 -0.94 -7.04 8.55
N ILE A 323 -0.01 -7.00 7.60
CA ILE A 323 1.03 -8.02 7.45
C ILE A 323 2.40 -7.34 7.50
N HIS A 324 3.35 -7.91 8.24
CA HIS A 324 4.69 -7.34 8.35
C HIS A 324 5.76 -8.44 8.50
N ALA A 325 6.90 -8.33 7.83
CA ALA A 325 8.03 -9.23 8.06
C ALA A 325 8.86 -8.83 9.29
N ARG A 326 9.10 -9.77 10.20
CA ARG A 326 9.95 -9.54 11.38
C ARG A 326 11.37 -9.07 11.01
N ASN A 327 11.91 -9.57 9.89
CA ASN A 327 13.22 -9.21 9.39
C ASN A 327 13.21 -8.04 8.39
N ASP A 328 12.15 -7.21 8.39
CA ASP A 328 12.14 -5.94 7.68
C ASP A 328 13.23 -5.02 8.26
N GLN A 329 14.15 -4.61 7.39
CA GLN A 329 15.32 -3.80 7.73
C GLN A 329 15.04 -2.29 7.54
N ASP A 330 14.01 -1.95 6.76
CA ASP A 330 13.68 -0.57 6.39
C ASP A 330 12.69 0.01 7.42
N ILE A 331 11.59 -0.71 7.66
CA ILE A 331 10.53 -0.35 8.61
C ILE A 331 10.42 -1.47 9.65
N GLY A 332 10.65 -1.18 10.93
CA GLY A 332 10.52 -2.19 11.97
C GLY A 332 9.06 -2.64 12.17
N TYR A 333 8.83 -3.95 12.31
CA TYR A 333 7.50 -4.54 12.52
C TYR A 333 6.75 -4.01 13.75
N GLN A 334 7.48 -3.47 14.74
CA GLN A 334 6.92 -2.82 15.92
C GLN A 334 5.99 -1.66 15.54
N THR A 335 6.22 -1.03 14.39
CA THR A 335 5.35 0.02 13.85
C THR A 335 3.95 -0.53 13.56
N SER A 336 3.86 -1.72 12.98
CA SER A 336 2.57 -2.40 12.75
C SER A 336 1.93 -2.89 14.05
N GLU A 337 2.71 -3.31 15.04
CA GLU A 337 2.17 -3.64 16.37
C GLU A 337 1.59 -2.42 17.08
N LYS A 338 2.26 -1.26 16.97
CA LYS A 338 1.79 0.02 17.52
C LYS A 338 0.52 0.48 16.80
N LEU A 339 0.49 0.38 15.46
CA LEU A 339 -0.69 0.66 14.65
C LEU A 339 -1.87 -0.22 15.07
N PHE A 340 -1.68 -1.54 15.10
CA PHE A 340 -2.73 -2.47 15.53
C PHE A 340 -3.24 -2.13 16.93
N THR A 341 -2.35 -1.89 17.89
CA THR A 341 -2.73 -1.54 19.27
C THR A 341 -3.57 -0.25 19.31
N SER A 342 -3.29 0.71 18.42
CA SER A 342 -4.11 1.91 18.30
C SER A 342 -5.50 1.64 17.73
N LEU A 343 -5.64 0.69 16.80
CA LEU A 343 -6.92 0.31 16.21
C LEU A 343 -7.74 -0.56 17.15
N GLU A 344 -7.10 -1.49 17.86
CA GLU A 344 -7.71 -2.32 18.90
C GLU A 344 -8.38 -1.45 19.98
N LYS A 345 -7.73 -0.35 20.39
CA LYS A 345 -8.32 0.61 21.33
C LYS A 345 -9.64 1.22 20.86
N SER A 346 -9.89 1.32 19.56
CA SER A 346 -11.17 1.81 19.03
C SER A 346 -12.32 0.83 19.28
N PHE A 347 -12.04 -0.44 19.62
CA PHE A 347 -13.05 -1.43 20.00
C PHE A 347 -13.28 -1.48 21.51
N LEU A 348 -12.36 -0.98 22.36
CA LEU A 348 -12.32 -1.21 23.82
C LEU A 348 -13.42 -0.49 24.65
N GLY A 349 -14.56 -0.14 24.06
CA GLY A 349 -15.75 0.33 24.77
C GLY A 349 -17.05 -0.34 24.27
N GLU A 350 -16.94 -1.29 23.37
CA GLU A 350 -18.08 -2.01 22.79
C GLU A 350 -18.34 -3.30 23.57
N GLU A 351 -19.61 -3.68 23.72
CA GLU A 351 -19.98 -4.93 24.38
C GLU A 351 -19.59 -6.13 23.50
N ASN A 352 -19.11 -7.20 24.13
CA ASN A 352 -18.81 -8.50 23.49
C ASN A 352 -17.71 -8.48 22.40
N VAL A 353 -16.71 -7.61 22.53
CA VAL A 353 -15.51 -7.60 21.67
C VAL A 353 -14.65 -8.85 21.92
N ILE A 354 -14.22 -9.50 20.84
CA ILE A 354 -13.33 -10.67 20.89
C ILE A 354 -11.91 -10.21 20.53
N SER A 355 -10.94 -10.50 21.39
CA SER A 355 -9.52 -10.23 21.15
C SER A 355 -8.68 -11.50 21.34
N ASP A 356 -7.82 -11.81 20.36
CA ASP A 356 -6.98 -13.02 20.29
C ASP A 356 -5.52 -12.62 20.03
N HIS A 357 -4.60 -13.01 20.91
CA HIS A 357 -3.19 -12.60 20.89
C HIS A 357 -2.29 -13.81 21.08
N GLU A 358 -1.49 -14.13 20.04
CA GLU A 358 -0.53 -15.23 20.06
C GLU A 358 0.87 -14.73 19.62
N ARG A 359 1.92 -15.18 20.31
CA ARG A 359 3.31 -14.79 19.99
C ARG A 359 4.27 -15.96 20.20
N ARG A 360 5.20 -16.12 19.25
CA ARG A 360 6.22 -17.16 19.32
C ARG A 360 7.27 -16.79 20.36
N SER A 361 7.57 -17.71 21.28
CA SER A 361 8.67 -17.54 22.23
C SER A 361 10.03 -17.68 21.52
N ILE A 362 11.06 -17.00 22.04
CA ILE A 362 12.45 -17.10 21.54
C ILE A 362 12.96 -18.56 21.60
N HIS A 363 12.36 -19.40 22.46
CA HIS A 363 12.73 -20.80 22.68
C HIS A 363 11.84 -21.81 21.96
N GLY A 364 11.06 -21.40 20.95
CA GLY A 364 10.61 -22.32 19.91
C GLY A 364 9.34 -23.11 20.19
N GLY A 365 8.32 -22.51 20.81
CA GLY A 365 6.96 -23.05 20.68
C GLY A 365 6.43 -22.81 19.26
N ASP A 366 6.18 -23.87 18.48
CA ASP A 366 5.71 -23.80 17.07
C ASP A 366 4.22 -23.44 16.90
N ARG A 367 3.51 -23.13 17.98
CA ARG A 367 2.05 -22.94 17.96
C ARG A 367 1.67 -21.46 18.00
N VAL A 368 1.99 -20.75 16.92
CA VAL A 368 1.33 -19.48 16.60
C VAL A 368 0.47 -19.69 15.37
N LYS A 369 -0.75 -19.17 15.39
CA LYS A 369 -1.72 -19.20 14.30
C LYS A 369 -1.04 -18.82 13.00
N ARG A 370 -1.27 -19.65 11.98
CA ARG A 370 -0.73 -19.51 10.61
C ARG A 370 0.80 -19.58 10.52
N GLY A 371 1.50 -20.07 11.55
CA GLY A 371 2.95 -20.14 11.59
C GLY A 371 3.63 -18.77 11.69
N ALA A 372 2.87 -17.74 12.08
CA ALA A 372 3.37 -16.38 12.23
C ALA A 372 4.39 -16.28 13.38
N PHE A 373 5.17 -15.21 13.38
CA PHE A 373 5.96 -14.83 14.55
C PHE A 373 5.06 -14.22 15.64
N ALA A 374 4.10 -13.38 15.25
CA ALA A 374 3.06 -12.88 16.11
C ALA A 374 1.75 -12.77 15.33
N TYR A 375 0.65 -13.09 15.98
CA TYR A 375 -0.69 -12.96 15.46
C TYR A 375 -1.56 -12.24 16.48
N ARG A 376 -2.28 -11.20 16.05
CA ARG A 376 -3.26 -10.51 16.87
C ARG A 376 -4.52 -10.27 16.06
N ARG A 377 -5.69 -10.39 16.69
CA ARG A 377 -6.99 -10.12 16.08
C ARG A 377 -7.90 -9.45 17.09
N VAL A 378 -8.66 -8.48 16.63
CA VAL A 378 -9.79 -7.89 17.36
C VAL A 378 -10.98 -7.83 16.42
N GLU A 379 -12.15 -8.17 16.93
CA GLU A 379 -13.42 -8.08 16.20
C GLU A 379 -14.57 -7.65 17.09
N ASP A 380 -15.54 -6.96 16.46
CA ASP A 380 -16.81 -6.66 17.11
C ASP A 380 -17.68 -7.91 17.24
N ALA A 381 -18.73 -7.82 18.08
CA ALA A 381 -19.57 -8.96 18.43
C ALA A 381 -20.19 -9.67 17.22
N ASP A 382 -20.53 -8.92 16.18
CA ASP A 382 -21.15 -9.40 14.94
C ASP A 382 -20.11 -9.89 13.90
N GLY A 383 -18.81 -9.74 14.18
CA GLY A 383 -17.73 -10.02 13.22
C GLY A 383 -17.75 -9.14 11.97
N LYS A 384 -18.47 -8.01 12.01
CA LYS A 384 -18.61 -7.04 10.92
C LYS A 384 -17.37 -6.17 10.80
N ARG A 385 -16.78 -5.76 11.93
CA ARG A 385 -15.54 -4.99 11.96
C ARG A 385 -14.45 -5.86 12.55
N THR A 386 -13.38 -6.04 11.79
CA THR A 386 -12.25 -6.88 12.21
C THR A 386 -10.94 -6.23 11.87
N VAL A 387 -9.99 -6.22 12.80
CA VAL A 387 -8.60 -5.88 12.54
C VAL A 387 -7.73 -7.08 12.88
N GLU A 388 -6.87 -7.47 11.96
CA GLU A 388 -5.95 -8.59 12.11
C GLU A 388 -4.52 -8.14 11.84
N LEU A 389 -3.57 -8.59 12.66
CA LEU A 389 -2.14 -8.39 12.48
C LEU A 389 -1.44 -9.75 12.39
N GLU A 390 -0.66 -9.94 11.33
CA GLU A 390 0.18 -11.12 11.12
C GLU A 390 1.63 -10.67 10.89
N VAL A 391 2.48 -10.83 11.90
CA VAL A 391 3.93 -10.61 11.76
C VAL A 391 4.55 -11.93 11.30
N VAL A 392 5.00 -12.00 10.04
CA VAL A 392 5.66 -13.18 9.48
C VAL A 392 7.14 -13.18 9.83
N ARG A 393 7.82 -14.33 9.73
CA ARG A 393 9.23 -14.44 10.13
C ARG A 393 10.20 -13.80 9.12
N TYR A 394 9.90 -13.92 7.82
CA TYR A 394 10.81 -13.61 6.73
C TYR A 394 10.09 -12.87 5.59
N GLY A 395 10.86 -12.22 4.73
CA GLY A 395 10.39 -11.51 3.52
C GLY A 395 10.96 -10.10 3.39
N GLY A 396 11.57 -9.56 4.46
CA GLY A 396 12.09 -8.20 4.47
C GLY A 396 11.02 -7.17 4.09
N HIS A 397 11.44 -5.97 3.69
CA HIS A 397 10.52 -4.89 3.33
C HIS A 397 9.77 -5.15 2.02
N ASN A 398 10.47 -5.69 1.02
CA ASN A 398 10.01 -5.68 -0.37
C ASN A 398 9.50 -7.03 -0.87
N GLN A 399 9.95 -8.17 -0.31
CA GLN A 399 9.53 -9.48 -0.84
C GLN A 399 8.25 -9.99 -0.16
N VAL A 400 8.01 -9.60 1.10
CA VAL A 400 6.88 -10.10 1.90
C VAL A 400 5.52 -9.90 1.23
N VAL A 401 5.36 -8.83 0.45
CA VAL A 401 4.11 -8.54 -0.28
C VAL A 401 3.77 -9.61 -1.32
N GLY A 402 4.77 -10.28 -1.90
CA GLY A 402 4.58 -11.37 -2.85
C GLY A 402 4.41 -12.76 -2.22
N PHE A 403 4.52 -12.87 -0.90
CA PHE A 403 4.52 -14.17 -0.22
C PHE A 403 3.11 -14.75 -0.06
N ALA A 404 3.06 -16.06 0.19
CA ALA A 404 1.82 -16.82 0.33
C ALA A 404 0.88 -16.26 1.41
N GLN A 405 1.40 -15.65 2.48
CA GLN A 405 0.58 -15.05 3.54
C GLN A 405 -0.30 -13.91 3.01
N VAL A 406 0.21 -13.11 2.07
CA VAL A 406 -0.57 -12.05 1.42
C VAL A 406 -1.61 -12.64 0.47
N GLY A 407 -1.23 -13.62 -0.36
CA GLY A 407 -2.18 -14.35 -1.20
C GLY A 407 -3.30 -15.01 -0.39
N LEU A 408 -2.97 -15.60 0.76
CA LEU A 408 -3.96 -16.18 1.69
C LEU A 408 -4.84 -15.10 2.33
N ALA A 409 -4.31 -13.94 2.68
CA ALA A 409 -5.09 -12.82 3.19
C ALA A 409 -6.11 -12.32 2.15
N VAL A 410 -5.70 -12.20 0.88
CA VAL A 410 -6.60 -11.87 -0.24
C VAL A 410 -7.68 -12.94 -0.43
N ARG A 411 -7.31 -14.22 -0.45
CA ARG A 411 -8.30 -15.31 -0.57
C ARG A 411 -9.32 -15.31 0.55
N ARG A 412 -8.88 -15.07 1.79
CA ARG A 412 -9.77 -15.01 2.96
C ARG A 412 -10.66 -13.78 2.94
N ALA A 413 -10.21 -12.65 2.39
CA ALA A 413 -11.03 -11.45 2.24
C ALA A 413 -12.30 -11.70 1.41
N PHE A 414 -12.21 -12.52 0.37
CA PHE A 414 -13.35 -12.87 -0.47
C PHE A 414 -14.25 -13.98 0.10
N ASN A 415 -13.83 -14.61 1.20
CA ASN A 415 -14.54 -15.72 1.85
C ASN A 415 -15.13 -15.31 3.20
N VAL A 416 -15.13 -14.02 3.55
CA VAL A 416 -15.78 -13.57 4.77
C VAL A 416 -17.27 -13.83 4.59
N LYS A 417 -17.81 -14.80 5.33
CA LYS A 417 -19.24 -15.11 5.32
C LYS A 417 -19.97 -13.83 5.76
N THR A 418 -20.66 -13.19 4.84
CA THR A 418 -21.73 -12.25 5.21
C THR A 418 -22.79 -13.10 5.90
N PHE A 419 -22.91 -12.95 7.22
CA PHE A 419 -24.02 -13.55 7.95
C PHE A 419 -25.31 -13.04 7.31
N ARG A 420 -25.96 -13.89 6.50
CA ARG A 420 -27.37 -13.69 6.20
C ARG A 420 -28.11 -14.02 7.48
N PRO A 421 -28.90 -13.10 8.06
CA PRO A 421 -29.77 -13.45 9.16
C PRO A 421 -30.75 -14.51 8.66
N GLY A 422 -30.68 -15.70 9.25
CA GLY A 422 -31.74 -16.70 9.12
C GLY A 422 -31.57 -17.76 8.04
N LEU A 423 -30.42 -18.40 7.93
CA LEU A 423 -30.30 -19.81 7.51
C LEU A 423 -28.88 -20.29 7.81
N ASP A 424 -28.74 -21.15 8.81
CA ASP A 424 -27.87 -22.33 8.79
C ASP A 424 -28.27 -23.19 9.99
N VAL A 425 -29.05 -24.23 9.69
CA VAL A 425 -29.20 -25.43 10.50
C VAL A 425 -28.19 -26.42 9.93
N GLU A 426 -27.35 -26.96 10.82
CA GLU A 426 -26.35 -28.04 10.67
C GLU A 426 -25.06 -27.78 9.88
#